data_AF-A0A7V8Y3Z3-F1
#
_entry.id   AF-A0A7V8Y3Z3-F1
#
_cell.length_a   1.000
_cell.length_b   1.000
_cell.length_c   1.000
_cell.angle_alpha   90.00
_cell.angle_beta   90.00
_cell.angle_gamma   90.00
#
_symmetry.space_group_name_H-M   'P 1'
#
loop_
_entity.id
_entity.type
_entity.pdbx_description
1 polymer ?
#
loop_
_entity_poly.entity_id
_entity_poly.type
_entity_poly.pdbx_seq_one_letter_code
_entity_poly.pdbx_strand_id
1 'polypeptide(L)'
;MARSPVTRAQVDAYRFGLRRMDAALVRRDPVPLHEDIRGQRRTVAAGLVLAMLGLAVAAVYGLIFPNPDWHKQTVVVGRQSGALYVVAHGPERLVPVANLAAARLVLAAISPDRAESGQVSPSIVEDATLADAPRTAAA
;
A
#
# COMPACT_ATOMS: atom_id res chain seq x y z
N MET A 1 20.44 -33.56 -36.97
CA MET A 1 19.00 -33.80 -37.21
C MET A 1 18.21 -32.75 -36.44
N ALA A 2 17.48 -31.86 -37.13
CA ALA A 2 16.64 -30.85 -36.48
C ALA A 2 15.35 -31.49 -35.95
N ARG A 3 14.97 -31.22 -34.70
CA ARG A 3 13.68 -31.67 -34.14
C ARG A 3 12.57 -30.82 -34.72
N SER A 4 11.56 -31.46 -35.30
CA SER A 4 10.36 -30.79 -35.79
C SER A 4 9.61 -30.14 -34.61
N PRO A 5 9.16 -28.88 -34.74
CA PRO A 5 8.40 -28.21 -33.68
C PRO A 5 7.07 -28.91 -33.45
N VAL A 6 6.69 -29.07 -32.17
CA VAL A 6 5.43 -29.72 -31.77
C VAL A 6 4.26 -28.88 -32.25
N THR A 7 3.31 -29.51 -32.94
CA THR A 7 2.13 -28.80 -33.46
C THR A 7 1.10 -28.57 -32.36
N ARG A 8 0.24 -27.54 -32.49
CA ARG A 8 -0.83 -27.29 -31.50
C ARG A 8 -1.74 -28.51 -31.33
N ALA A 9 -2.01 -29.22 -32.41
CA ALA A 9 -2.79 -30.46 -32.38
C ALA A 9 -2.13 -31.55 -31.52
N GLN A 10 -0.79 -31.71 -31.58
CA GLN A 10 -0.06 -32.65 -30.72
C GLN A 10 -0.12 -32.24 -29.25
N VAL A 11 0.01 -30.94 -28.94
CA VAL A 11 -0.13 -30.42 -27.56
C VAL A 11 -1.55 -30.66 -27.02
N ASP A 12 -2.57 -30.40 -27.83
CA ASP A 12 -3.95 -30.56 -27.42
C ASP A 12 -4.31 -32.04 -27.23
N ALA A 13 -3.84 -32.93 -28.10
CA ALA A 13 -3.98 -34.38 -27.95
C ALA A 13 -3.29 -34.90 -26.68
N TYR A 14 -2.07 -34.41 -26.40
CA TYR A 14 -1.34 -34.76 -25.18
C TYR A 14 -2.10 -34.31 -23.91
N ARG A 15 -2.57 -33.05 -23.88
CA ARG A 15 -3.35 -32.53 -22.74
C ARG A 15 -4.69 -33.25 -22.59
N PHE A 16 -5.30 -33.70 -23.68
CA PHE A 16 -6.51 -34.51 -23.64
C PHE A 16 -6.24 -35.89 -23.01
N GLY A 17 -5.16 -36.56 -23.40
CA GLY A 17 -4.73 -37.83 -22.82
C GLY A 17 -4.52 -37.72 -21.30
N LEU A 18 -3.78 -36.70 -20.86
CA LEU A 18 -3.56 -36.43 -19.43
C LEU A 18 -4.87 -36.22 -18.66
N ARG A 19 -5.80 -35.41 -19.19
CA ARG A 19 -7.09 -35.17 -18.53
C ARG A 19 -7.92 -36.44 -18.36
N ARG A 20 -7.93 -37.32 -19.37
CA ARG A 20 -8.66 -38.59 -19.30
C ARG A 20 -8.04 -39.56 -18.30
N MET A 21 -6.71 -39.57 -18.18
CA MET A 21 -6.01 -40.36 -17.17
C MET A 21 -6.31 -39.84 -15.75
N ASP A 22 -6.24 -38.52 -15.53
CA ASP A 22 -6.60 -37.91 -14.25
C ASP A 22 -8.06 -38.22 -13.87
N ALA A 23 -9.00 -38.10 -14.82
CA ALA A 23 -10.40 -38.43 -14.58
C ALA A 23 -10.60 -39.92 -14.22
N ALA A 24 -9.92 -40.83 -14.92
CA ALA A 24 -9.99 -42.26 -14.65
C ALA A 24 -9.38 -42.63 -13.28
N LEU A 25 -8.31 -41.97 -12.86
CA LEU A 25 -7.67 -42.23 -11.56
C LEU A 25 -8.47 -41.63 -10.38
N VAL A 26 -9.01 -40.42 -10.54
CA VAL A 26 -9.73 -39.72 -9.46
C VAL A 26 -11.18 -40.17 -9.34
N ARG A 27 -11.89 -40.35 -10.47
CA ARG A 27 -13.33 -40.64 -10.51
C ARG A 27 -13.68 -42.06 -10.94
N ARG A 28 -12.68 -42.88 -11.33
CA ARG A 28 -12.87 -44.24 -11.87
C ARG A 28 -13.74 -44.32 -13.13
N ASP A 29 -14.01 -43.16 -13.74
CA ASP A 29 -14.79 -43.01 -14.97
C ASP A 29 -14.02 -42.11 -15.96
N PRO A 30 -13.68 -42.62 -17.16
CA PRO A 30 -12.99 -41.83 -18.18
C PRO A 30 -13.92 -40.90 -18.98
N VAL A 31 -15.24 -40.95 -18.78
CA VAL A 31 -16.20 -40.09 -19.49
C VAL A 31 -16.27 -38.72 -18.80
N PRO A 32 -15.92 -37.63 -19.49
CA PRO A 32 -16.04 -36.29 -18.92
C PRO A 32 -17.52 -35.87 -18.89
N LEU A 33 -18.22 -36.22 -17.82
CA LEU A 33 -19.57 -35.73 -17.52
C LEU A 33 -19.43 -34.34 -16.89
N HIS A 34 -19.56 -33.29 -17.71
CA HIS A 34 -19.46 -31.85 -17.39
C HIS A 34 -18.04 -31.28 -17.18
N GLU A 35 -17.71 -30.21 -17.92
CA GLU A 35 -16.40 -29.52 -17.90
C GLU A 35 -16.26 -28.49 -16.75
N ASP A 36 -16.84 -28.75 -15.58
CA ASP A 36 -16.92 -27.78 -14.47
C ASP A 36 -15.54 -27.30 -13.99
N ILE A 37 -14.53 -28.17 -14.04
CA ILE A 37 -13.16 -27.85 -13.60
C ILE A 37 -12.49 -26.84 -14.55
N ARG A 38 -12.84 -26.84 -15.85
CA ARG A 38 -12.25 -25.91 -16.83
C ARG A 38 -12.79 -24.50 -16.65
N GLY A 39 -14.07 -24.38 -16.33
CA GLY A 39 -14.69 -23.12 -15.91
C GLY A 39 -14.02 -22.58 -14.64
N GLN A 40 -13.92 -23.42 -13.61
CA GLN A 40 -13.35 -23.03 -12.33
C GLN A 40 -11.88 -22.57 -12.40
N ARG A 41 -11.04 -23.23 -13.21
CA ARG A 41 -9.63 -22.79 -13.37
C ARG A 41 -9.53 -21.44 -14.10
N ARG A 42 -10.42 -21.17 -15.04
CA ARG A 42 -10.45 -19.88 -15.77
C ARG A 42 -10.93 -18.74 -14.88
N THR A 43 -11.95 -18.97 -14.04
CA THR A 43 -12.44 -17.96 -13.09
C THR A 43 -11.40 -17.65 -12.04
N VAL A 44 -10.70 -18.66 -11.48
CA VAL A 44 -9.59 -18.44 -10.56
C VAL A 44 -8.45 -17.66 -11.22
N ALA A 45 -8.07 -18.02 -12.46
CA ALA A 45 -7.04 -17.30 -13.20
C ALA A 45 -7.46 -15.84 -13.49
N ALA A 46 -8.71 -15.61 -13.87
CA ALA A 46 -9.24 -14.26 -14.09
C ALA A 46 -9.25 -13.43 -12.79
N GLY A 47 -9.68 -14.02 -11.68
CA GLY A 47 -9.64 -13.39 -10.36
C GLY A 47 -8.23 -13.04 -9.91
N LEU A 48 -7.26 -13.93 -10.17
CA LEU A 48 -5.85 -13.68 -9.88
C LEU A 48 -5.31 -12.49 -10.69
N VAL A 49 -5.65 -12.40 -11.98
CA VAL A 49 -5.26 -11.26 -12.83
C VAL A 49 -5.86 -9.96 -12.30
N LEU A 50 -7.14 -9.96 -11.91
CA LEU A 50 -7.78 -8.79 -11.32
C LEU A 50 -7.14 -8.38 -9.98
N ALA A 51 -6.78 -9.35 -9.13
CA ALA A 51 -6.10 -9.08 -7.87
C ALA A 51 -4.72 -8.46 -8.10
N MET A 52 -3.94 -8.97 -9.05
CA MET A 52 -2.65 -8.37 -9.42
C MET A 52 -2.82 -6.94 -9.94
N LEU A 53 -3.85 -6.69 -10.75
CA LEU A 53 -4.14 -5.34 -11.24
C LEU A 53 -4.51 -4.39 -10.10
N GLY A 54 -5.32 -4.84 -9.14
CA GLY A 54 -5.66 -4.07 -7.94
C GLY A 54 -4.43 -3.74 -7.09
N LEU A 55 -3.54 -4.72 -6.87
CA LEU A 55 -2.27 -4.50 -6.17
C LEU A 55 -1.37 -3.51 -6.91
N ALA A 56 -1.28 -3.61 -8.24
CA ALA A 56 -0.52 -2.66 -9.05
C ALA A 56 -1.05 -1.23 -8.92
N VAL A 57 -2.38 -1.05 -8.97
CA VAL A 57 -3.01 0.26 -8.76
C VAL A 57 -2.72 0.80 -7.36
N ALA A 58 -2.86 -0.01 -6.32
CA ALA A 58 -2.57 0.40 -4.95
C ALA A 58 -1.09 0.79 -4.76
N ALA A 59 -0.17 0.03 -5.37
CA ALA A 59 1.26 0.32 -5.34
C ALA A 59 1.59 1.65 -6.04
N VAL A 60 1.03 1.88 -7.23
CA VAL A 60 1.22 3.14 -7.97
C VAL A 60 0.61 4.32 -7.19
N TYR A 61 -0.58 4.14 -6.60
CA TYR A 61 -1.22 5.17 -5.79
C TYR A 61 -0.37 5.57 -4.58
N GLY A 62 0.19 4.60 -3.85
CA GLY A 62 1.07 4.87 -2.71
C GLY A 62 2.37 5.58 -3.10
N LEU A 63 2.87 5.35 -4.32
CA LEU A 63 4.07 6.03 -4.83
C LEU A 63 3.78 7.48 -5.27
N ILE A 64 2.59 7.74 -5.82
CA ILE A 64 2.17 9.09 -6.26
C ILE A 64 1.79 9.98 -5.07
N PHE A 65 1.17 9.42 -4.04
CA PHE A 65 0.75 10.13 -2.83
C PHE A 65 1.56 9.66 -1.61
N PRO A 66 2.85 10.03 -1.53
CA PRO A 66 3.68 9.69 -0.38
C PRO A 66 3.20 10.43 0.88
N ASN A 67 3.47 9.84 2.04
CA ASN A 67 3.17 10.46 3.32
C ASN A 67 3.88 11.83 3.45
N PRO A 68 3.21 12.86 3.99
CA PRO A 68 3.81 14.17 4.18
C PRO A 68 5.00 14.09 5.14
N ASP A 69 6.15 14.60 4.70
CA ASP A 69 7.37 14.68 5.49
C ASP A 69 7.23 15.75 6.58
N TRP A 70 7.35 15.34 7.84
CA TRP A 70 7.15 16.21 8.98
C TRP A 70 8.18 17.34 9.07
N HIS A 71 9.39 17.16 8.55
CA HIS A 71 10.45 18.18 8.60
C HIS A 71 10.10 19.46 7.84
N LYS A 72 9.24 19.34 6.81
CA LYS A 72 8.83 20.47 5.96
C LYS A 72 7.57 21.16 6.45
N GLN A 73 6.95 20.61 7.50
CA GLN A 73 5.67 21.08 8.01
C GLN A 73 5.90 21.98 9.22
N THR A 74 4.95 22.89 9.44
CA THR A 74 5.00 23.83 10.56
C THR A 74 4.31 23.26 11.80
N VAL A 75 3.16 22.61 11.59
CA VAL A 75 2.38 21.92 12.63
C VAL A 75 1.97 20.55 12.10
N VAL A 76 2.18 19.55 12.95
CA VAL A 76 1.99 18.14 12.62
C VAL A 76 1.05 17.51 13.63
N VAL A 77 0.15 16.66 13.16
CA VAL A 77 -0.80 15.91 13.98
C VAL A 77 -0.59 14.44 13.74
N GLY A 78 -0.38 13.71 14.83
CA GLY A 78 -0.33 12.26 14.81
C GLY A 78 -1.66 11.67 14.34
N ARG A 79 -1.62 10.83 13.30
CA ARG A 79 -2.85 10.30 12.68
C ARG A 79 -3.65 9.40 13.62
N GLN A 80 -2.97 8.55 14.40
CA GLN A 80 -3.61 7.61 15.32
C GLN A 80 -3.76 8.19 16.73
N SER A 81 -2.72 8.85 17.22
CA SER A 81 -2.68 9.43 18.57
C SER A 81 -3.45 10.74 18.71
N GLY A 82 -3.67 11.47 17.61
CA GLY A 82 -4.21 12.83 17.64
C GLY A 82 -3.29 13.84 18.33
N ALA A 83 -2.06 13.46 18.67
CA ALA A 83 -1.11 14.32 19.37
C ALA A 83 -0.64 15.45 18.44
N LEU A 84 -0.63 16.67 18.96
CA LEU A 84 -0.28 17.86 18.21
C LEU A 84 1.17 18.27 18.49
N TYR A 85 1.94 18.48 17.44
CA TYR A 85 3.36 18.83 17.52
C TYR A 85 3.65 20.07 16.67
N VAL A 86 4.49 20.96 17.20
CA VAL A 86 5.11 22.05 16.43
C VAL A 86 6.52 21.63 16.06
N VAL A 87 6.89 21.84 14.80
CA VAL A 87 8.23 21.54 14.29
C VAL A 87 9.11 22.76 14.55
N ALA A 88 10.12 22.60 15.41
CA ALA A 88 11.10 23.65 15.66
C ALA A 88 12.31 23.43 14.74
N HIS A 89 12.65 24.44 13.93
CA HIS A 89 13.84 24.42 13.07
C HIS A 89 15.00 25.11 13.78
N GLY A 90 15.79 24.30 14.48
CA GLY A 90 17.04 24.68 15.13
C GLY A 90 17.13 24.19 16.58
N PRO A 91 17.68 23.00 16.86
CA PRO A 91 17.75 21.75 16.08
C PRO A 91 16.37 21.18 15.71
N GLU A 92 16.30 20.34 14.68
CA GLU A 92 15.07 19.64 14.27
C GLU A 92 14.51 18.86 15.46
N ARG A 93 13.34 19.26 15.96
CA ARG A 93 12.65 18.59 17.06
C ARG A 93 11.16 18.85 17.05
N LEU A 94 10.41 17.91 17.61
CA LEU A 94 8.98 18.05 17.85
C LEU A 94 8.74 18.64 19.25
N VAL A 95 7.98 19.72 19.31
CA VAL A 95 7.50 20.33 20.56
C VAL A 95 6.04 19.89 20.76
N PRO A 96 5.75 19.04 21.77
CA PRO A 96 4.38 18.63 22.06
C PRO A 96 3.57 19.83 22.56
N VAL A 97 2.35 19.99 22.04
CA VAL A 97 1.44 21.08 22.41
C VAL A 97 0.04 20.55 22.65
N ALA A 98 -0.66 21.14 23.63
CA ALA A 98 -1.97 20.66 24.04
C ALA A 98 -3.09 20.98 23.03
N ASN A 99 -2.94 22.05 22.25
CA ASN A 99 -3.96 22.50 21.29
C ASN A 99 -3.37 23.39 20.18
N LEU A 100 -4.19 23.71 19.18
CA LEU A 100 -3.80 24.52 18.02
C LEU A 100 -3.48 25.97 18.41
N ALA A 101 -4.17 26.53 19.41
CA ALA A 101 -3.86 27.87 19.90
C ALA A 101 -2.45 27.96 20.50
N ALA A 102 -2.09 27.00 21.34
CA ALA A 102 -0.74 26.84 21.89
C ALA A 102 0.27 26.57 20.77
N ALA A 103 -0.09 25.79 19.75
CA ALA A 103 0.76 25.59 18.58
C ALA A 103 1.09 26.92 17.87
N ARG A 104 0.10 27.80 17.67
CA ARG A 104 0.29 29.13 17.08
C ARG A 104 1.16 30.04 17.94
N LEU A 105 0.98 30.01 19.26
CA LEU A 105 1.79 30.80 20.19
C LEU A 105 3.24 30.33 20.21
N VAL A 106 3.46 29.02 20.29
CA VAL A 106 4.81 28.44 20.22
C VAL A 106 5.44 28.80 18.88
N LEU A 107 4.73 28.61 17.76
CA LEU A 107 5.22 28.97 16.44
C LEU A 107 5.62 30.45 16.33
N ALA A 108 4.81 31.36 16.86
CA ALA A 108 5.13 32.79 16.89
C ALA A 108 6.40 33.10 17.70
N ALA A 109 6.69 32.31 18.74
CA ALA A 109 7.89 32.49 19.56
C ALA A 109 9.18 31.93 18.92
N ILE A 110 9.10 30.78 18.23
CA ILE A 110 10.28 30.13 17.59
C ILE A 110 10.50 30.52 16.13
N SER A 111 9.48 30.99 15.41
CA SER A 111 9.57 31.34 14.00
C SER A 111 8.54 32.42 13.63
N PRO A 112 8.77 33.68 14.04
CA PRO A 112 7.83 34.79 13.80
C PRO A 112 7.48 34.94 12.31
N ASP A 113 8.45 34.79 11.42
CA ASP A 113 8.25 34.88 9.95
C ASP A 113 7.23 33.87 9.41
N ARG A 114 7.14 32.67 10.01
CA ARG A 114 6.16 31.64 9.62
C ARG A 114 4.81 31.80 10.30
N ALA A 115 4.75 32.52 11.43
CA ALA A 115 3.51 32.77 12.15
C ALA A 115 2.65 33.84 11.46
N GLU A 116 3.28 34.82 10.80
CA GLU A 116 2.59 35.88 10.05
C GLU A 116 1.85 35.38 8.81
N SER A 117 2.16 34.16 8.34
CA SER A 117 1.50 33.54 7.18
C SER A 117 0.01 33.21 7.41
N GLY A 118 -0.55 33.44 8.61
CA GLY A 118 -1.99 33.46 8.89
C GLY A 118 -2.74 32.12 8.78
N GLN A 119 -2.16 31.10 8.15
CA GLN A 119 -2.80 29.83 7.86
C GLN A 119 -1.92 28.66 8.30
N VAL A 120 -1.91 28.41 9.60
CA VAL A 120 -1.28 27.21 10.18
C VAL A 120 -2.27 26.05 10.05
N SER A 121 -2.26 25.40 8.88
CA SER A 121 -3.06 24.21 8.62
C SER A 121 -2.32 22.99 9.18
N PRO A 122 -2.90 22.26 10.16
CA PRO A 122 -2.28 21.06 10.69
C PRO A 122 -2.14 20.00 9.60
N SER A 123 -0.92 19.52 9.39
CA SER A 123 -0.65 18.39 8.51
C SER A 123 -0.77 17.08 9.27
N ILE A 124 -1.53 16.12 8.74
CA ILE A 124 -1.69 14.80 9.37
C ILE A 124 -0.53 13.93 8.93
N VAL A 125 0.22 13.40 9.90
CA VAL A 125 1.41 12.56 9.69
C VAL A 125 1.27 11.28 10.50
N GLU A 126 1.81 10.17 9.98
CA GLU A 126 1.79 8.87 10.65
C GLU A 126 2.65 8.87 11.93
N ASP A 127 2.11 8.34 13.03
CA ASP A 127 2.77 8.34 14.35
C ASP A 127 4.12 7.62 14.34
N ALA A 128 4.28 6.60 13.49
CA ALA A 128 5.53 5.87 13.33
C ALA A 128 6.68 6.78 12.88
N THR A 129 6.40 7.77 12.03
CA THR A 129 7.43 8.73 11.55
C THR A 129 7.77 9.79 12.61
N LEU A 130 6.88 9.99 13.59
CA LEU A 130 7.05 10.91 14.71
C LEU A 130 7.71 10.23 15.94
N ALA A 131 7.79 8.90 15.95
CA ALA A 131 8.34 8.12 17.05
C ALA A 131 9.86 8.31 17.18
N ASP A 132 10.57 8.31 16.04
CA ASP A 132 12.03 8.45 15.98
C ASP A 132 12.49 9.92 16.01
N ALA A 133 11.55 10.86 15.91
CA ALA A 133 11.87 12.28 15.90
C ALA A 133 12.29 12.76 17.31
N PRO A 134 13.40 13.51 17.44
CA PRO A 134 13.82 14.07 18.72
C PRO A 134 12.73 15.01 19.27
N ARG A 135 12.43 14.88 20.56
CA ARG A 135 11.36 15.64 21.23
C ARG A 135 11.93 16.57 22.27
N THR A 136 11.29 17.73 22.43
CA THR A 136 11.51 18.52 23.65
C THR A 136 10.89 17.75 24.81
N ALA A 137 11.58 17.67 25.95
CA ALA A 137 11.05 17.03 27.14
C ALA A 137 9.68 17.63 27.49
N ALA A 138 8.71 16.77 27.78
CA ALA A 138 7.44 17.23 28.31
C ALA A 138 7.72 17.89 29.68
N ALA A 139 7.32 19.15 29.82
CA ALA A 139 7.33 19.85 31.10
C ALA A 139 6.18 19.36 31.98
#